data_AF-A0A3D8U1L6-F1
#
_entry.id   AF-A0A3D8U1L6-F1
#
_cell.length_a   1.000
_cell.length_b   1.000
_cell.length_c   1.000
_cell.angle_alpha   90.00
_cell.angle_beta   90.00
_cell.angle_gamma   90.00
#
_symmetry.space_group_name_H-M   'P 1'
#
loop_
_entity.id
_entity.type
_entity.pdbx_description
1 polymer ?
#
loop_
_entity_poly.entity_id
_entity_poly.type
_entity_poly.pdbx_seq_one_letter_code
_entity_poly.pdbx_strand_id
1 'polypeptide(L)'
;MPYSDRYITLVRVGRIVTACAYITLTSNFNQVGNVSVNETIPEGFRPSGDSRAVMRGTDNSGATSFYLYGTADGKMVLNGTGYTSRFVGISGCWITE
;
A
#
# COMPACT_ATOMS: atom_id res chain seq x y z
N MET A 1 0.45 6.68 1.65
CA MET A 1 -0.67 5.86 2.15
C MET A 1 -1.49 6.78 3.03
N PRO A 2 -2.81 6.61 3.14
CA PRO A 2 -3.55 7.39 4.12
C PRO A 2 -3.07 7.04 5.53
N TYR A 3 -3.20 7.97 6.47
CA TYR A 3 -2.87 7.74 7.88
C TYR A 3 -1.39 7.37 8.14
N SER A 4 -0.45 7.74 7.27
CA SER A 4 0.98 7.49 7.44
C SER A 4 1.80 8.77 7.55
N ASP A 5 2.85 8.75 8.38
CA ASP A 5 3.81 9.85 8.52
C ASP A 5 4.81 9.98 7.35
N ARG A 6 4.87 8.97 6.48
CA ARG A 6 5.85 8.84 5.39
C ARG A 6 5.24 8.23 4.13
N TYR A 7 6.00 8.30 3.04
CA TYR A 7 5.63 7.71 1.76
C TYR A 7 6.08 6.25 1.62
N ILE A 8 5.38 5.51 0.75
CA ILE A 8 5.83 4.20 0.28
C ILE A 8 6.78 4.42 -0.89
N THR A 9 7.98 3.84 -0.81
CA THR A 9 8.97 3.96 -1.88
C THR A 9 8.69 2.90 -2.94
N LEU A 10 8.68 3.31 -4.21
CA LEU A 10 8.56 2.42 -5.36
C LEU A 10 9.87 2.39 -6.12
N VAL A 11 10.35 1.20 -6.45
CA VAL A 11 11.54 0.99 -7.28
C VAL A 11 11.14 0.12 -8.47
N ARG A 12 11.53 0.54 -9.67
CA ARG A 12 11.26 -0.19 -10.93
C ARG A 12 12.57 -0.72 -11.51
N VAL A 13 12.61 -2.01 -11.82
CA VAL A 13 13.69 -2.66 -12.56
C VAL A 13 13.06 -3.42 -13.73
N GLY A 14 13.23 -2.88 -14.95
CA GLY A 14 12.53 -3.39 -16.13
C GLY A 14 11.02 -3.28 -15.95
N ARG A 15 10.32 -4.43 -15.93
CA ARG A 15 8.86 -4.50 -15.70
C ARG A 15 8.48 -4.87 -14.27
N ILE A 16 9.44 -5.03 -13.37
CA ILE A 16 9.16 -5.38 -11.98
C ILE A 16 9.19 -4.10 -11.15
N VAL A 17 8.13 -3.88 -10.38
CA VAL A 17 8.08 -2.83 -9.36
C VAL A 17 8.09 -3.48 -7.98
N THR A 18 8.93 -2.96 -7.09
CA THR A 18 8.90 -3.28 -5.66
C THR A 18 8.46 -2.07 -4.88
N ALA A 19 7.60 -2.28 -3.89
CA ALA A 19 7.18 -1.29 -2.92
C ALA A 19 7.74 -1.64 -1.55
N CYS A 20 8.34 -0.67 -0.87
CA CYS A 20 8.78 -0.84 0.51
C CYS A 20 8.61 0.44 1.32
N ALA A 21 8.25 0.29 2.60
CA ALA A 21 8.19 1.41 3.53
C ALA A 21 8.31 0.94 4.97
N TYR A 22 8.79 1.85 5.81
CA TYR A 22 8.65 1.80 7.26
C TYR A 22 7.94 3.07 7.71
N ILE A 23 6.71 2.92 8.19
CA ILE A 23 5.84 4.04 8.53
C ILE A 23 5.39 3.95 9.99
N THR A 24 5.01 5.09 10.55
CA THR A 24 4.21 5.18 11.77
C THR A 24 2.79 5.60 11.39
N LEU A 25 1.79 4.87 11.86
CA LEU A 25 0.40 5.25 11.63
C LEU A 25 0.03 6.50 12.45
N THR A 26 -0.62 7.46 11.82
CA THR A 26 -1.00 8.75 12.44
C THR A 26 -2.46 8.78 12.90
N SER A 27 -3.26 7.76 12.57
CA SER A 27 -4.65 7.62 12.99
C SER A 27 -5.10 6.17 13.00
N ASN A 28 -6.17 5.88 13.74
CA ASN A 28 -6.83 4.58 13.72
C ASN A 28 -7.70 4.43 12.46
N PHE A 29 -7.77 3.22 11.91
CA PHE A 29 -8.74 2.86 10.89
C PHE A 29 -9.16 1.40 11.03
N ASN A 30 -10.40 1.11 10.67
CA ASN A 30 -10.95 -0.24 10.58
C ASN A 30 -11.83 -0.33 9.33
N GLN A 31 -11.27 -0.86 8.25
CA GLN A 31 -11.94 -0.96 6.95
C GLN A 31 -12.30 -2.41 6.68
N VAL A 32 -13.61 -2.73 6.75
CA VAL A 32 -14.15 -4.08 6.59
C VAL A 32 -14.42 -4.43 5.10
N GLY A 33 -13.88 -3.63 4.18
CA GLY A 33 -14.01 -3.81 2.74
C GLY A 33 -12.96 -3.02 1.97
N ASN A 34 -13.03 -3.04 0.63
CA ASN A 34 -12.10 -2.33 -0.23
C ASN A 34 -12.52 -0.87 -0.36
N VAL A 35 -11.94 -0.01 0.48
CA VAL A 35 -12.28 1.42 0.51
C VAL A 35 -11.29 2.19 -0.33
N SER A 36 -11.78 2.97 -1.29
CA SER A 36 -10.95 3.86 -2.10
C SER A 36 -10.28 4.93 -1.23
N VAL A 37 -9.03 5.24 -1.56
CA VAL A 37 -8.23 6.27 -0.88
C VAL A 37 -7.80 7.33 -1.88
N ASN A 38 -7.37 8.49 -1.40
CA ASN A 38 -7.00 9.62 -2.26
C ASN A 38 -5.63 9.44 -2.93
N GLU A 39 -4.78 8.59 -2.35
CA GLU A 39 -3.47 8.26 -2.88
C GLU A 39 -3.58 7.47 -4.19
N THR A 40 -2.62 7.70 -5.07
CA THR A 40 -2.52 7.02 -6.36
C THR A 40 -1.14 6.42 -6.57
N ILE A 41 -1.07 5.39 -7.41
CA ILE A 41 0.20 4.89 -7.95
C ILE A 41 0.62 5.79 -9.12
N PRO A 42 1.82 6.40 -9.07
CA PRO A 42 2.33 7.24 -10.15
C PRO A 42 2.43 6.50 -11.48
N GLU A 43 2.30 7.24 -12.58
CA GLU A 43 2.56 6.72 -13.92
C GLU A 43 3.97 6.13 -14.03
N GLY A 44 4.11 5.06 -14.81
CA GLY A 44 5.34 4.28 -14.91
C GLY A 44 5.56 3.26 -13.79
N PHE A 45 4.75 3.27 -12.72
CA PHE A 45 4.76 2.25 -11.67
C PHE A 45 3.45 1.47 -11.55
N ARG A 46 2.42 1.83 -12.33
CA ARG A 46 1.08 1.20 -12.27
C ARG A 46 1.14 -0.27 -12.72
N PRO A 47 0.34 -1.16 -12.13
CA PRO A 47 0.31 -2.56 -12.54
C PRO A 47 -0.23 -2.72 -13.97
N SER A 48 0.27 -3.72 -14.70
CA SER A 48 -0.12 -3.99 -16.09
C SER A 48 -1.47 -4.68 -16.21
N GLY A 49 -2.30 -4.27 -17.19
CA GLY A 49 -3.59 -4.89 -17.50
C GLY A 49 -4.51 -5.06 -16.27
N ASP A 50 -5.01 -6.28 -16.08
CA ASP A 50 -5.88 -6.64 -14.94
C ASP A 50 -5.13 -6.96 -13.64
N SER A 51 -3.79 -6.83 -13.63
CA SER A 51 -3.00 -7.05 -12.43
C SER A 51 -3.31 -6.02 -11.33
N ARG A 52 -2.90 -6.33 -10.10
CA ARG A 52 -3.06 -5.46 -8.94
C ARG A 52 -1.71 -5.29 -8.25
N ALA A 53 -1.40 -4.05 -7.91
CA ALA A 53 -0.23 -3.69 -7.13
C ALA A 53 -0.52 -3.91 -5.64
N VAL A 54 -0.45 -5.15 -5.17
CA VAL A 54 -0.76 -5.49 -3.78
C VAL A 54 0.43 -5.16 -2.87
N MET A 55 0.16 -4.44 -1.79
CA MET A 55 1.12 -4.11 -0.73
C MET A 55 0.54 -4.54 0.61
N ARG A 56 1.27 -5.32 1.39
CA ARG A 56 0.88 -5.74 2.73
C ARG A 56 1.54 -4.85 3.77
N GLY A 57 0.76 -4.40 4.75
CA GLY A 57 1.27 -3.70 5.94
C GLY A 57 0.97 -4.49 7.21
N THR A 58 2.00 -4.77 8.01
CA THR A 58 1.87 -5.42 9.32
C THR A 58 2.78 -4.77 10.36
N ASP A 59 2.34 -4.73 11.61
CA ASP A 59 3.21 -4.44 12.75
C ASP A 59 3.86 -5.72 13.29
N ASN A 60 4.78 -5.59 14.25
CA ASN A 60 5.46 -6.72 14.88
C ASN A 60 4.58 -7.52 15.86
N SER A 61 3.38 -7.03 16.19
CA SER A 61 2.47 -7.65 17.15
C SER A 61 1.30 -8.40 16.50
N GLY A 62 1.11 -8.22 15.18
CA GLY A 62 -0.03 -8.77 14.44
C GLY A 62 -1.35 -8.03 14.67
N ALA A 63 -1.38 -7.03 15.57
CA ALA A 63 -2.55 -6.21 15.84
C ALA A 63 -2.91 -5.31 14.65
N THR A 64 -1.91 -4.83 13.91
CA THR A 64 -2.11 -4.08 12.66
C THR A 64 -1.91 -5.01 11.48
N SER A 65 -2.93 -5.12 10.63
CA SER A 65 -2.88 -6.00 9.47
C SER A 65 -3.81 -5.46 8.39
N PHE A 66 -3.23 -4.97 7.30
CA PHE A 66 -3.98 -4.40 6.19
C PHE A 66 -3.29 -4.71 4.86
N TYR A 67 -4.02 -4.55 3.77
CA TYR A 67 -3.43 -4.44 2.45
C TYR A 67 -3.89 -3.15 1.77
N LEU A 68 -3.01 -2.66 0.92
CA LEU A 68 -3.34 -1.73 -0.15
C LEU A 68 -3.31 -2.51 -1.45
N TYR A 69 -4.18 -2.18 -2.40
CA TYR A 69 -3.87 -2.51 -3.79
C TYR A 69 -4.11 -1.34 -4.70
N GLY A 70 -3.26 -1.23 -5.71
CA GLY A 70 -3.46 -0.30 -6.82
C GLY A 70 -3.98 -0.99 -8.08
N THR A 71 -4.68 -0.26 -8.91
CA THR A 71 -5.19 -0.65 -10.24
C THR A 71 -4.39 0.02 -11.37
N ALA A 72 -4.60 -0.42 -12.61
CA ALA A 72 -3.90 0.11 -13.78
C ALA A 72 -4.23 1.61 -14.06
N ASP A 73 -5.38 2.10 -13.62
CA ASP A 73 -5.72 3.54 -13.63
C ASP A 73 -5.08 4.33 -12.47
N GLY A 74 -4.26 3.67 -11.65
CA GLY A 74 -3.52 4.27 -10.55
C GLY A 74 -4.33 4.44 -9.27
N LYS A 75 -5.63 4.12 -9.24
CA LYS A 75 -6.42 4.19 -8.00
C LYS A 75 -5.90 3.21 -6.98
N MET A 76 -5.96 3.60 -5.71
CA MET A 76 -5.63 2.73 -4.59
C MET A 76 -6.85 2.47 -3.72
N VAL A 77 -6.85 1.30 -3.09
CA VAL A 77 -7.80 0.95 -2.03
C VAL A 77 -7.07 0.47 -0.79
N LEU A 78 -7.74 0.56 0.34
CA LEU A 78 -7.29 0.07 1.66
C LEU A 78 -8.34 -0.89 2.24
N ASN A 79 -7.85 -1.98 2.82
CA ASN A 79 -8.66 -2.93 3.58
C ASN A 79 -7.85 -3.43 4.78
N GLY A 80 -8.49 -3.47 5.95
CA GLY A 80 -7.91 -3.99 7.20
C GLY A 80 -7.90 -2.94 8.31
N THR A 81 -7.08 -3.22 9.33
CA THR A 81 -7.09 -2.47 10.58
C THR A 81 -5.71 -1.91 10.88
N GLY A 82 -5.68 -0.67 11.37
CA GLY A 82 -4.49 -0.02 11.86
C GLY A 82 -4.77 0.87 13.06
N TYR A 83 -3.76 0.99 13.92
CA TYR A 83 -3.82 1.78 15.14
C TYR A 83 -2.75 2.86 15.13
N THR A 84 -3.09 4.04 15.61
CA THR A 84 -2.18 5.18 15.73
C THR A 84 -0.93 4.80 16.51
N SER A 85 0.19 5.41 16.17
CA SER A 85 1.53 5.17 16.74
C SER A 85 2.12 3.78 16.51
N ARG A 86 1.45 2.89 15.74
CA ARG A 86 2.04 1.60 15.36
C ARG A 86 3.07 1.78 14.26
N PHE A 87 4.22 1.13 14.45
CA PHE A 87 5.25 1.01 13.43
C PHE A 87 4.94 -0.17 12.52
N VAL A 88 4.85 0.09 11.22
CA VAL A 88 4.39 -0.87 10.21
C VAL A 88 5.43 -1.01 9.12
N GLY A 89 5.80 -2.26 8.83
CA GLY A 89 6.54 -2.61 7.62
C GLY A 89 5.56 -2.83 6.47
N ILE A 90 5.82 -2.16 5.34
CA ILE A 90 5.05 -2.34 4.10
C ILE A 90 5.93 -2.97 3.04
N SER A 91 5.42 -3.99 2.36
CA SER A 91 6.07 -4.61 1.21
C SER A 91 5.08 -5.02 0.13
N GLY A 92 5.51 -4.97 -1.12
CA GLY A 92 4.74 -5.44 -2.27
C GLY A 92 5.59 -5.57 -3.52
N CYS A 93 5.13 -6.37 -4.49
CA CYS A 93 5.73 -6.44 -5.81
C CYS A 93 4.68 -6.74 -6.88
N TRP A 94 4.88 -6.18 -8.07
CA TRP A 94 3.99 -6.41 -9.21
C TRP A 94 4.70 -6.15 -10.54
N ILE A 95 4.03 -6.54 -11.62
CA ILE A 95 4.45 -6.27 -12.99
C ILE A 95 3.82 -4.96 -13.47
N THR A 96 4.64 -4.08 -14.05
CA THR A 96 4.25 -2.82 -14.69
C THR A 96 4.48 -2.91 -16.21
N GLU A 97 3.84 -2.02 -16.97
CA GLU A 97 4.03 -1.92 -18.43
C GLU A 97 5.36 -1.24 -18.81
#